data_AF-A0A7X3XX94-F1
#
_entry.id   AF-A0A7X3XX94-F1
#
_cell.length_a   1.000
_cell.length_b   1.000
_cell.length_c   1.000
_cell.angle_alpha   90.00
_cell.angle_beta   90.00
_cell.angle_gamma   90.00
#
_symmetry.space_group_name_H-M   'P 1'
#
loop_
_entity.id
_entity.type
_entity.pdbx_description
1 polymer ?
#
loop_
_entity_poly.entity_id
_entity_poly.type
_entity_poly.pdbx_seq_one_letter_code
_entity_poly.pdbx_strand_id
1 'polypeptide(L)'
;MTSPGPFSIASLILCTVVPLTAQQPRARDLGVPFEGTPGPLNAITDVAGVEVGHATLVRGSGPVVIGEGPVRTGVTAVWPRGREVPDPVYAAWFTLNGDGEMTGTTWVRDSGIMEGPVMITNTLSVGVVHHAVIRWGVARGIERGAGPWLAALPVVGETWDGTLNDIRGQHVTEADALAAMEAARGGPVAEGNVGGGTGMICHRFKGGIGTSSRVVQVADERYTLGVLVQCNYGGREPFRVAGVPVGREIADLMPERPGG
;
A
#
# COMPACT_ATOMS: atom_id res chain seq x y z
N MET A 1 -49.78 -16.49 -38.62
CA MET A 1 -49.38 -15.53 -37.57
C MET A 1 -48.84 -16.31 -36.38
N THR A 2 -47.53 -16.49 -36.30
CA THR A 2 -46.82 -16.93 -35.10
C THR A 2 -45.39 -16.38 -35.22
N SER A 3 -45.03 -15.42 -34.35
CA SER A 3 -43.70 -14.82 -34.26
C SER A 3 -42.85 -15.60 -33.26
N PRO A 4 -41.54 -15.83 -33.49
CA PRO A 4 -40.63 -16.28 -32.45
C PRO A 4 -40.14 -15.08 -31.61
N GLY A 5 -39.91 -15.30 -30.31
CA GLY A 5 -39.40 -14.32 -29.36
C GLY A 5 -37.87 -14.16 -29.40
N PRO A 6 -37.30 -13.15 -28.69
CA PRO A 6 -35.90 -12.79 -28.83
C PRO A 6 -34.97 -13.72 -28.03
N PHE A 7 -33.89 -14.15 -28.66
CA PHE A 7 -32.77 -14.83 -28.01
C PHE A 7 -31.97 -13.84 -27.15
N SER A 8 -31.81 -14.17 -25.88
CA SER A 8 -30.95 -13.44 -24.93
C SER A 8 -29.50 -13.90 -25.12
N ILE A 9 -28.61 -12.98 -25.50
CA ILE A 9 -27.16 -13.24 -25.59
C ILE A 9 -26.57 -12.97 -24.21
N ALA A 10 -26.18 -14.04 -23.51
CA ALA A 10 -25.42 -13.94 -22.27
C ALA A 10 -23.97 -13.57 -22.61
N SER A 11 -23.55 -12.35 -22.27
CA SER A 11 -22.14 -11.94 -22.34
C SER A 11 -21.33 -12.66 -21.28
N LEU A 12 -20.46 -13.58 -21.70
CA LEU A 12 -19.40 -14.12 -20.86
C LEU A 12 -18.38 -13.02 -20.57
N ILE A 13 -18.29 -12.59 -19.31
CA ILE A 13 -17.19 -11.76 -18.82
C ILE A 13 -15.96 -12.66 -18.70
N LEU A 14 -15.01 -12.51 -19.62
CA LEU A 14 -13.73 -13.19 -19.59
C LEU A 14 -12.83 -12.46 -18.58
N CYS A 15 -12.80 -12.92 -17.33
CA CYS A 15 -11.79 -12.51 -16.35
C CYS A 15 -10.42 -12.98 -16.83
N THR A 16 -9.62 -12.08 -17.40
CA THR A 16 -8.22 -12.35 -17.69
C THR A 16 -7.45 -12.42 -16.38
N VAL A 17 -7.11 -13.64 -15.96
CA VAL A 17 -6.23 -13.89 -14.82
C VAL A 17 -4.81 -13.50 -15.25
N VAL A 18 -4.31 -12.36 -14.76
CA VAL A 18 -2.90 -11.98 -14.98
C VAL A 18 -2.04 -12.93 -14.15
N PRO A 19 -1.03 -13.60 -14.74
CA PRO A 19 -0.17 -14.49 -13.98
C PRO A 19 0.59 -13.70 -12.91
N LEU A 20 0.70 -14.29 -11.71
CA LEU A 20 1.53 -13.78 -10.63
C LEU A 20 2.98 -13.82 -11.12
N THR A 21 3.49 -12.71 -11.65
CA THR A 21 4.91 -12.61 -11.99
C THR A 21 5.71 -12.84 -10.71
N ALA A 22 6.65 -13.78 -10.73
CA ALA A 22 7.55 -13.99 -9.60
C ALA A 22 8.16 -12.64 -9.17
N GLN A 23 8.26 -12.43 -7.85
CA GLN A 23 8.89 -11.22 -7.29
C GLN A 23 10.26 -11.04 -7.95
N GLN A 24 10.56 -9.84 -8.43
CA GLN A 24 11.89 -9.50 -8.94
C GLN A 24 12.95 -9.74 -7.83
N PRO A 25 14.23 -9.97 -8.21
CA PRO A 25 15.31 -10.09 -7.24
C PRO A 25 15.31 -8.91 -6.26
N ARG A 26 15.41 -9.20 -4.96
CA ARG A 26 15.49 -8.19 -3.93
C ARG A 26 16.93 -7.72 -3.76
N ALA A 27 17.13 -6.64 -3.03
CA ALA A 27 18.44 -6.01 -2.91
C ALA A 27 19.56 -6.97 -2.44
N ARG A 28 19.27 -7.89 -1.51
CA ARG A 28 20.25 -8.91 -1.07
C ARG A 28 20.59 -9.92 -2.16
N ASP A 29 19.62 -10.30 -3.00
CA ASP A 29 19.83 -11.22 -4.14
C ASP A 29 20.73 -10.60 -5.21
N LEU A 30 20.74 -9.26 -5.28
CA LEU A 30 21.63 -8.46 -6.13
C LEU A 30 23.00 -8.17 -5.48
N GLY A 31 23.28 -8.75 -4.31
CA GLY A 31 24.55 -8.59 -3.61
C GLY A 31 24.70 -7.28 -2.82
N VAL A 32 23.62 -6.52 -2.61
CA VAL A 32 23.68 -5.31 -1.76
C VAL A 32 23.87 -5.71 -0.30
N PRO A 33 24.93 -5.23 0.38
CA PRO A 33 25.18 -5.57 1.77
C PRO A 33 24.27 -4.74 2.69
N PHE A 34 23.69 -5.40 3.68
CA PHE A 34 22.95 -4.76 4.78
C PHE A 34 23.29 -5.41 6.11
N GLU A 35 23.40 -4.58 7.13
CA GLU A 35 23.59 -5.01 8.51
C GLU A 35 22.33 -5.67 9.10
N GLY A 36 22.55 -6.44 10.16
CA GLY A 36 21.54 -7.20 10.88
C GLY A 36 21.03 -8.44 10.15
N THR A 37 20.37 -9.31 10.91
CA THR A 37 19.82 -10.58 10.43
C THR A 37 18.34 -10.39 10.09
N PRO A 38 17.92 -10.60 8.82
CA PRO A 38 16.50 -10.54 8.50
C PRO A 38 15.71 -11.73 9.05
N GLY A 39 14.39 -11.56 9.17
CA GLY A 39 13.48 -12.70 9.34
C GLY A 39 13.39 -13.55 8.06
N PRO A 40 12.72 -14.71 8.11
CA PRO A 40 12.68 -15.66 7.00
C PRO A 40 12.06 -15.09 5.71
N LEU A 41 11.10 -14.18 5.81
CA LEU A 41 10.47 -13.52 4.67
C LEU A 41 11.18 -12.20 4.31
N ASN A 42 12.01 -11.68 5.23
CA ASN A 42 12.57 -10.35 5.19
C ASN A 42 11.48 -9.31 4.86
N ALA A 43 10.37 -9.36 5.59
CA ALA A 43 9.17 -8.57 5.36
C ALA A 43 8.45 -8.24 6.67
N ILE A 44 7.57 -7.23 6.66
CA ILE A 44 6.81 -6.81 7.85
C ILE A 44 6.00 -7.97 8.46
N THR A 45 5.56 -8.91 7.64
CA THR A 45 4.82 -10.13 8.00
C THR A 45 5.67 -11.19 8.70
N ASP A 46 6.98 -10.99 8.88
CA ASP A 46 7.77 -11.78 9.82
C ASP A 46 7.36 -11.50 11.29
N VAL A 47 6.67 -10.38 11.56
CA VAL A 47 5.97 -10.15 12.82
C VAL A 47 4.70 -10.99 12.81
N ALA A 48 4.63 -12.00 13.68
CA ALA A 48 3.53 -12.95 13.72
C ALA A 48 2.17 -12.24 13.90
N GLY A 49 1.20 -12.62 13.06
CA GLY A 49 -0.15 -12.03 13.06
C GLY A 49 -0.31 -10.82 12.15
N VAL A 50 0.77 -10.19 11.67
CA VAL A 50 0.65 -9.09 10.70
C VAL A 50 0.21 -9.64 9.34
N GLU A 51 -0.77 -8.97 8.72
CA GLU A 51 -1.26 -9.28 7.38
C GLU A 51 -1.15 -8.05 6.46
N VAL A 52 -0.79 -8.27 5.20
CA VAL A 52 -0.70 -7.21 4.19
C VAL A 52 -1.52 -7.57 2.96
N GLY A 53 -2.32 -6.62 2.47
CA GLY A 53 -3.15 -6.75 1.28
C GLY A 53 -3.02 -5.55 0.34
N HIS A 54 -3.27 -5.77 -0.95
CA HIS A 54 -3.16 -4.75 -1.97
C HIS A 54 -4.33 -4.81 -2.94
N ALA A 55 -4.82 -3.65 -3.36
CA ALA A 55 -5.62 -3.46 -4.57
C ALA A 55 -4.83 -2.56 -5.53
N THR A 56 -4.50 -3.08 -6.72
CA THR A 56 -3.64 -2.41 -7.70
C THR A 56 -4.47 -2.03 -8.93
N LEU A 57 -4.55 -0.74 -9.24
CA LEU A 57 -5.34 -0.20 -10.35
C LEU A 57 -4.40 0.27 -11.47
N VAL A 58 -4.40 -0.46 -12.58
CA VAL A 58 -3.64 -0.14 -13.79
C VAL A 58 -4.55 -0.26 -15.00
N ARG A 59 -4.92 0.87 -15.61
CA ARG A 59 -5.73 0.90 -16.84
C ARG A 59 -5.42 2.13 -17.68
N GLY A 60 -5.66 2.04 -18.99
CA GLY A 60 -5.38 3.11 -19.94
C GLY A 60 -3.88 3.38 -20.16
N SER A 61 -3.61 4.18 -21.18
CA SER A 61 -2.27 4.59 -21.62
C SER A 61 -2.36 5.91 -22.38
N GLY A 62 -1.23 6.59 -22.55
CA GLY A 62 -1.17 7.86 -23.29
C GLY A 62 -1.34 9.09 -22.39
N PRO A 63 -1.67 10.25 -22.98
CA PRO A 63 -1.87 11.50 -22.25
C PRO A 63 -2.97 11.40 -21.20
N VAL A 64 -2.85 12.20 -20.12
CA VAL A 64 -3.86 12.26 -19.07
C VAL A 64 -5.12 12.95 -19.57
N VAL A 65 -6.26 12.27 -19.39
CA VAL A 65 -7.61 12.81 -19.49
C VAL A 65 -8.28 12.65 -18.13
N ILE A 66 -8.64 13.77 -17.51
CA ILE A 66 -9.18 13.81 -16.15
C ILE A 66 -10.48 13.02 -16.08
N GLY A 67 -10.56 12.08 -15.15
CA GLY A 67 -11.69 11.18 -14.96
C GLY A 67 -11.63 9.90 -15.81
N GLU A 68 -10.69 9.80 -16.75
CA GLU A 68 -10.58 8.65 -17.65
C GLU A 68 -9.28 7.86 -17.42
N GLY A 69 -8.14 8.54 -17.27
CA GLY A 69 -6.84 7.91 -17.05
C GLY A 69 -5.69 8.57 -17.84
N PRO A 70 -4.52 7.92 -17.95
CA PRO A 70 -4.23 6.58 -17.43
C PRO A 70 -4.29 6.52 -15.90
N VAL A 71 -4.71 5.36 -15.39
CA VAL A 71 -4.84 5.09 -13.96
C VAL A 71 -3.66 4.26 -13.51
N ARG A 72 -2.92 4.74 -12.52
CA ARG A 72 -1.77 4.07 -11.90
C ARG A 72 -1.80 4.31 -10.40
N THR A 73 -2.75 3.70 -9.71
CA THR A 73 -2.97 3.94 -8.28
C THR A 73 -3.40 2.66 -7.56
N GLY A 74 -3.75 2.76 -6.29
CA GLY A 74 -4.23 1.63 -5.53
C GLY A 74 -4.29 1.87 -4.04
N VAL A 75 -4.52 0.80 -3.30
CA VAL A 75 -4.62 0.80 -1.85
C VAL A 75 -3.79 -0.36 -1.29
N THR A 76 -3.04 -0.11 -0.22
CA THR A 76 -2.39 -1.12 0.60
C THR A 76 -3.04 -1.11 1.98
N ALA A 77 -3.37 -2.29 2.50
CA ALA A 77 -3.88 -2.48 3.85
C ALA A 77 -2.86 -3.27 4.68
N VAL A 78 -2.58 -2.83 5.90
CA VAL A 78 -1.72 -3.54 6.86
C VAL A 78 -2.51 -3.75 8.15
N TRP A 79 -2.82 -5.00 8.46
CA TRP A 79 -3.49 -5.38 9.70
C TRP A 79 -2.46 -5.77 10.76
N PRO A 80 -2.35 -5.03 11.87
CA PRO A 80 -1.34 -5.32 12.89
C PRO A 80 -1.48 -6.69 13.58
N ARG A 81 -2.73 -7.19 13.70
CA ARG A 81 -3.07 -8.47 14.35
C ARG A 81 -3.86 -9.42 13.44
N GLY A 82 -3.96 -9.08 12.15
CA GLY A 82 -4.80 -9.77 11.18
C GLY A 82 -6.25 -9.27 11.23
N ARG A 83 -6.96 -9.41 10.11
CA ARG A 83 -8.29 -8.80 9.91
C ARG A 83 -9.40 -9.39 10.79
N GLU A 84 -9.19 -10.57 11.37
CA GLU A 84 -10.17 -11.27 12.21
C GLU A 84 -10.00 -10.96 13.71
N VAL A 85 -8.96 -10.21 14.09
CA VAL A 85 -8.66 -9.85 15.48
C VAL A 85 -8.92 -8.36 15.68
N PRO A 86 -10.07 -7.96 16.27
CA PRO A 86 -10.44 -6.55 16.40
C PRO A 86 -9.72 -5.82 17.54
N ASP A 87 -8.92 -6.54 18.35
CA ASP A 87 -8.23 -5.96 19.50
C ASP A 87 -7.24 -4.87 19.07
N PRO A 88 -7.15 -3.75 19.82
CA PRO A 88 -6.21 -2.69 19.52
C PRO A 88 -4.75 -3.15 19.65
N VAL A 89 -3.85 -2.39 19.05
CA VAL A 89 -2.40 -2.45 19.29
C VAL A 89 -1.91 -1.17 19.91
N TYR A 90 -0.86 -1.25 20.73
CA TYR A 90 -0.11 -0.05 21.11
C TYR A 90 0.53 0.55 19.87
N ALA A 91 0.37 1.87 19.73
CA ALA A 91 0.80 2.59 18.53
C ALA A 91 1.36 3.96 18.91
N ALA A 92 2.26 4.43 18.06
CA ALA A 92 2.80 5.79 18.09
C ALA A 92 3.00 6.25 16.65
N TRP A 93 3.02 7.56 16.44
CA TRP A 93 3.31 8.15 15.14
C TRP A 93 4.33 9.29 15.28
N PHE A 94 5.05 9.57 14.20
CA PHE A 94 6.06 10.61 14.15
C PHE A 94 6.08 11.25 12.76
N THR A 95 6.28 12.57 12.73
CA THR A 95 6.41 13.37 11.51
C THR A 95 7.85 13.85 11.33
N LEU A 96 8.49 13.41 10.25
CA LEU A 96 9.74 14.00 9.77
C LEU A 96 9.48 15.37 9.12
N ASN A 97 8.53 15.39 8.18
CA ASN A 97 8.01 16.58 7.50
C ASN A 97 6.49 16.39 7.35
N GLY A 98 5.73 17.46 7.60
CA GLY A 98 4.26 17.40 7.69
C GLY A 98 3.52 17.77 6.40
N ASP A 99 4.19 17.80 5.24
CA ASP A 99 3.54 18.03 3.94
C ASP A 99 2.94 16.73 3.42
N GLY A 100 1.85 16.29 4.06
CA GLY A 100 1.12 15.06 3.74
C GLY A 100 -0.03 14.85 4.70
N GLU A 101 -0.83 13.82 4.43
CA GLU A 101 -2.00 13.46 5.25
C GLU A 101 -1.84 12.08 5.89
N MET A 102 -2.21 11.99 7.17
CA MET A 102 -2.34 10.73 7.89
C MET A 102 -3.42 10.85 8.96
N THR A 103 -4.59 10.29 8.68
CA THR A 103 -5.74 10.33 9.59
C THR A 103 -5.50 9.48 10.85
N GLY A 104 -6.32 9.64 11.88
CA GLY A 104 -6.26 8.83 13.11
C GLY A 104 -5.06 9.13 14.03
N THR A 105 -4.08 9.90 13.58
CA THR A 105 -2.86 10.24 14.33
C THR A 105 -3.11 10.98 15.65
N THR A 106 -4.14 11.83 15.72
CA THR A 106 -4.56 12.48 16.97
C THR A 106 -4.97 11.46 18.03
N TRP A 107 -5.74 10.44 17.63
CA TRP A 107 -6.17 9.37 18.55
C TRP A 107 -5.01 8.49 18.98
N VAL A 108 -4.14 8.11 18.05
CA VAL A 108 -2.92 7.36 18.36
C VAL A 108 -2.06 8.12 19.37
N ARG A 109 -1.93 9.44 19.22
CA ARG A 109 -1.15 10.28 20.14
C ARG A 109 -1.77 10.37 21.53
N ASP A 110 -3.10 10.50 21.61
CA ASP A 110 -3.81 10.71 22.88
C ASP A 110 -3.97 9.40 23.67
N SER A 111 -4.39 8.34 22.99
CA SER A 111 -4.72 7.05 23.60
C SER A 111 -3.53 6.09 23.70
N GLY A 112 -2.50 6.26 22.86
CA GLY A 112 -1.40 5.32 22.71
C GLY A 112 -1.77 3.99 22.03
N ILE A 113 -2.98 3.90 21.47
CA ILE A 113 -3.47 2.70 20.79
C ILE A 113 -4.00 3.00 19.38
N MET A 114 -4.11 1.96 18.56
CA MET A 114 -4.71 1.99 17.23
C MET A 114 -5.59 0.75 17.04
N GLU A 115 -6.72 0.94 16.38
CA GLU A 115 -7.68 -0.10 16.02
C GLU A 115 -7.77 -0.21 14.50
N GLY A 116 -8.08 -1.42 14.00
CA GLY A 116 -8.21 -1.66 12.57
C GLY A 116 -6.88 -1.65 11.80
N PRO A 117 -6.94 -1.49 10.47
CA PRO A 117 -5.76 -1.51 9.62
C PRO A 117 -5.11 -0.14 9.50
N VAL A 118 -3.81 -0.13 9.21
CA VAL A 118 -3.16 1.02 8.55
C VAL A 118 -3.43 0.90 7.05
N MET A 119 -4.07 1.93 6.49
CA MET A 119 -4.33 2.02 5.06
C MET A 119 -3.36 3.00 4.40
N ILE A 120 -2.88 2.69 3.20
CA ILE A 120 -1.96 3.53 2.44
C ILE A 120 -2.45 3.64 0.99
N THR A 121 -2.65 4.87 0.50
CA THR A 121 -3.23 5.16 -0.83
C THR A 121 -2.60 6.41 -1.46
N ASN A 122 -3.22 6.98 -2.50
CA ASN A 122 -2.85 8.29 -3.06
C ASN A 122 -3.51 9.46 -2.31
N THR A 123 -2.92 10.65 -2.44
CA THR A 123 -3.34 11.86 -1.72
C THR A 123 -4.83 12.17 -1.82
N LEU A 124 -5.42 12.07 -3.01
CA LEU A 124 -6.81 12.46 -3.25
C LEU A 124 -7.82 11.33 -2.96
N SER A 125 -7.35 10.19 -2.45
CA SER A 125 -8.17 9.03 -2.11
C SER A 125 -8.18 8.69 -0.61
N VAL A 126 -7.53 9.50 0.24
CA VAL A 126 -7.59 9.34 1.71
C VAL A 126 -9.03 9.28 2.21
N GLY A 127 -9.90 10.19 1.75
CA GLY A 127 -11.29 10.26 2.20
C GLY A 127 -12.13 9.02 1.90
N VAL A 128 -12.04 8.46 0.69
CA VAL A 128 -12.80 7.27 0.30
C VAL A 128 -12.28 6.02 1.00
N VAL A 129 -10.96 5.92 1.21
CA VAL A 129 -10.36 4.80 1.95
C VAL A 129 -10.74 4.86 3.43
N HIS A 130 -10.73 6.05 4.03
CA HIS A 130 -11.22 6.26 5.39
C HIS A 130 -12.69 5.85 5.54
N HIS A 131 -13.55 6.26 4.60
CA HIS A 131 -14.95 5.85 4.55
C HIS A 131 -15.09 4.32 4.50
N ALA A 132 -14.30 3.65 3.65
CA ALA A 132 -14.36 2.20 3.47
C ALA A 132 -14.00 1.42 4.75
N VAL A 133 -13.01 1.87 5.54
CA VAL A 133 -12.66 1.22 6.81
C VAL A 133 -13.83 1.28 7.80
N ILE A 134 -14.51 2.42 7.90
CA ILE A 134 -15.70 2.56 8.74
C ILE A 134 -16.81 1.62 8.27
N ARG A 135 -17.11 1.64 6.95
CA ARG A 135 -18.12 0.77 6.33
C ARG A 135 -17.85 -0.70 6.59
N TRP A 136 -16.59 -1.12 6.49
CA TRP A 136 -16.16 -2.50 6.70
C TRP A 136 -16.51 -2.99 8.11
N GLY A 137 -16.15 -2.25 9.17
CA GLY A 137 -16.42 -2.70 10.53
C GLY A 137 -17.88 -2.58 10.93
N VAL A 138 -18.62 -1.60 10.39
CA VAL A 138 -20.09 -1.52 10.54
C VAL A 138 -20.76 -2.74 9.92
N ALA A 139 -20.37 -3.13 8.70
CA ALA A 139 -20.94 -4.28 8.01
C ALA A 139 -20.65 -5.61 8.73
N ARG A 140 -19.53 -5.70 9.45
CA ARG A 140 -19.16 -6.87 10.27
C ARG A 140 -19.74 -6.85 11.67
N GLY A 141 -20.46 -5.80 12.06
CA GLY A 141 -21.03 -5.66 13.41
C GLY A 141 -19.96 -5.70 14.50
N ILE A 142 -18.82 -5.05 14.27
CA ILE A 142 -17.73 -5.02 15.25
C ILE A 142 -18.16 -4.18 16.46
N GLU A 143 -18.52 -4.86 17.53
CA GLU A 143 -18.89 -4.25 18.83
C GLU A 143 -17.84 -4.51 19.92
N ARG A 144 -16.75 -5.22 19.59
CA ARG A 144 -15.66 -5.59 20.52
C ARG A 144 -14.38 -4.84 20.15
N GLY A 145 -13.56 -4.48 21.15
CA GLY A 145 -12.36 -3.65 20.98
C GLY A 145 -12.22 -2.62 22.12
N ALA A 146 -11.63 -1.45 21.85
CA ALA A 146 -11.57 -0.35 22.84
C ALA A 146 -12.92 0.39 23.00
N GLY A 147 -13.93 0.02 22.23
CA GLY A 147 -15.30 0.52 22.28
C GLY A 147 -16.11 0.04 21.07
N PRO A 148 -17.36 0.51 20.88
CA PRO A 148 -18.12 0.25 19.66
C PRO A 148 -17.37 0.82 18.44
N TRP A 149 -17.32 0.08 17.33
CA TRP A 149 -16.74 0.55 16.06
C TRP A 149 -17.41 1.83 15.51
N LEU A 150 -18.56 2.22 16.07
CA LEU A 150 -19.25 3.49 15.80
C LEU A 150 -18.39 4.73 16.09
N ALA A 151 -17.32 4.61 16.87
CA ALA A 151 -16.35 5.69 17.13
C ALA A 151 -14.98 5.46 16.47
N ALA A 152 -14.91 4.62 15.43
CA ALA A 152 -13.64 4.30 14.76
C ALA A 152 -12.95 5.56 14.20
N LEU A 153 -11.64 5.66 14.44
CA LEU A 153 -10.75 6.71 13.94
C LEU A 153 -9.65 6.08 13.05
N PRO A 154 -9.99 5.65 11.82
CA PRO A 154 -9.07 4.96 10.92
C PRO A 154 -7.74 5.69 10.69
N VAL A 155 -6.67 4.91 10.58
CA VAL A 155 -5.35 5.41 10.17
C VAL A 155 -5.18 5.20 8.66
N VAL A 156 -5.23 6.30 7.91
CA VAL A 156 -5.07 6.32 6.45
C VAL A 156 -3.98 7.32 6.10
N GLY A 157 -2.85 6.81 5.60
CA GLY A 157 -1.75 7.61 5.06
C GLY A 157 -1.74 7.66 3.54
N GLU A 158 -0.97 8.58 2.98
CA GLU A 158 -0.88 8.75 1.54
C GLU A 158 0.51 9.12 1.03
N THR A 159 0.68 8.98 -0.29
CA THR A 159 1.68 9.74 -1.06
C THR A 159 1.11 10.15 -2.42
N TRP A 160 1.68 11.16 -3.07
CA TRP A 160 1.15 11.72 -4.33
C TRP A 160 1.60 10.98 -5.61
N ASP A 161 0.68 10.35 -6.35
CA ASP A 161 0.98 9.63 -7.61
C ASP A 161 0.67 10.38 -8.91
N GLY A 162 0.30 11.66 -8.85
CA GLY A 162 -0.21 12.41 -10.00
C GLY A 162 0.77 12.65 -11.16
N THR A 163 2.02 12.17 -11.06
CA THR A 163 2.94 12.12 -12.22
C THR A 163 2.60 10.99 -13.17
N LEU A 164 2.23 9.82 -12.64
CA LEU A 164 1.93 8.62 -13.42
C LEU A 164 0.44 8.29 -13.47
N ASN A 165 -0.34 8.88 -12.58
CA ASN A 165 -1.76 8.64 -12.40
C ASN A 165 -2.57 9.88 -12.75
N ASP A 166 -3.75 9.69 -13.34
CA ASP A 166 -4.82 10.69 -13.30
C ASP A 166 -5.37 10.82 -11.88
N ILE A 167 -4.62 11.47 -10.98
CA ILE A 167 -5.01 11.61 -9.57
C ILE A 167 -6.29 12.42 -9.40
N ARG A 168 -6.57 13.35 -10.35
CA ARG A 168 -7.77 14.20 -10.32
C ARG A 168 -9.04 13.43 -10.65
N GLY A 169 -8.94 12.32 -11.38
CA GLY A 169 -10.06 11.43 -11.64
C GLY A 169 -10.53 10.62 -10.43
N GLN A 170 -9.80 10.63 -9.30
CA GLN A 170 -10.17 9.96 -8.04
C GLN A 170 -10.62 8.51 -8.24
N HIS A 171 -9.80 7.72 -8.93
CA HIS A 171 -10.15 6.38 -9.42
C HIS A 171 -10.28 5.29 -8.35
N VAL A 172 -9.78 5.52 -7.13
CA VAL A 172 -9.94 4.57 -6.02
C VAL A 172 -11.39 4.64 -5.54
N THR A 173 -12.04 3.48 -5.47
CA THR A 173 -13.40 3.34 -4.94
C THR A 173 -13.41 2.71 -3.55
N GLU A 174 -14.56 2.73 -2.88
CA GLU A 174 -14.78 1.96 -1.66
C GLU A 174 -14.48 0.47 -1.88
N ALA A 175 -14.93 -0.09 -3.01
CA ALA A 175 -14.72 -1.50 -3.33
C ALA A 175 -13.24 -1.86 -3.44
N ASP A 176 -12.40 -0.97 -3.98
CA ASP A 176 -10.95 -1.20 -4.06
C ASP A 176 -10.30 -1.21 -2.67
N ALA A 177 -10.74 -0.32 -1.78
CA ALA A 177 -10.26 -0.27 -0.41
C ALA A 177 -10.68 -1.52 0.39
N LEU A 178 -11.94 -1.94 0.25
CA LEU A 178 -12.44 -3.20 0.83
C LEU A 178 -11.66 -4.40 0.27
N ALA A 179 -11.43 -4.45 -1.05
CA ALA A 179 -10.67 -5.53 -1.67
C ALA A 179 -9.23 -5.61 -1.13
N ALA A 180 -8.56 -4.48 -0.90
CA ALA A 180 -7.22 -4.47 -0.28
C ALA A 180 -7.25 -5.03 1.15
N MET A 181 -8.26 -4.68 1.96
CA MET A 181 -8.42 -5.21 3.31
C MET A 181 -8.71 -6.71 3.32
N GLU A 182 -9.60 -7.19 2.45
CA GLU A 182 -9.95 -8.61 2.37
C GLU A 182 -8.80 -9.47 1.82
N ALA A 183 -8.02 -8.94 0.88
CA ALA A 183 -6.86 -9.63 0.31
C ALA A 183 -5.66 -9.76 1.27
N ALA A 184 -5.74 -9.13 2.45
CA ALA A 184 -4.67 -9.14 3.43
C ALA A 184 -4.42 -10.54 3.99
N ARG A 185 -3.14 -10.92 4.02
CA ARG A 185 -2.69 -12.21 4.55
C ARG A 185 -1.24 -12.12 5.03
N GLY A 186 -0.83 -13.07 5.87
CA GLY A 186 0.58 -13.25 6.22
C GLY A 186 1.41 -13.83 5.07
N GLY A 187 2.67 -14.18 5.34
CA GLY A 187 3.58 -14.74 4.34
C GLY A 187 4.26 -13.67 3.47
N PRO A 188 4.83 -14.03 2.31
CA PRO A 188 5.55 -13.09 1.45
C PRO A 188 4.68 -11.90 1.03
N VAL A 189 5.23 -10.69 1.11
CA VAL A 189 4.57 -9.44 0.72
C VAL A 189 5.01 -9.04 -0.68
N ALA A 190 4.04 -8.71 -1.54
CA ALA A 190 4.33 -8.18 -2.86
C ALA A 190 4.97 -6.78 -2.75
N GLU A 191 6.06 -6.53 -3.46
CA GLU A 191 6.77 -5.25 -3.48
C GLU A 191 6.74 -4.60 -4.87
N GLY A 192 7.16 -3.34 -4.95
CA GLY A 192 7.22 -2.56 -6.18
C GLY A 192 5.89 -1.88 -6.50
N ASN A 193 5.42 -2.03 -7.74
CA ASN A 193 4.32 -1.25 -8.32
C ASN A 193 2.95 -1.83 -7.96
N VAL A 194 2.68 -2.00 -6.68
CA VAL A 194 1.47 -2.63 -6.16
C VAL A 194 0.79 -1.75 -5.12
N GLY A 195 -0.53 -1.94 -4.94
CA GLY A 195 -1.31 -1.25 -3.93
C GLY A 195 -1.20 0.28 -4.05
N GLY A 196 -1.09 0.97 -2.92
CA GLY A 196 -0.85 2.42 -2.93
C GLY A 196 0.47 2.82 -3.62
N GLY A 197 1.44 1.91 -3.75
CA GLY A 197 2.72 2.16 -4.42
C GLY A 197 2.68 2.19 -5.94
N THR A 198 1.53 1.88 -6.56
CA THR A 198 1.40 1.65 -8.01
C THR A 198 1.98 2.80 -8.86
N GLY A 199 1.57 4.04 -8.60
CA GLY A 199 1.99 5.22 -9.37
C GLY A 199 3.15 6.01 -8.78
N MET A 200 3.83 5.47 -7.76
CA MET A 200 4.82 6.23 -7.00
C MET A 200 6.20 6.30 -7.68
N ILE A 201 6.95 7.36 -7.39
CA ILE A 201 8.30 7.66 -7.89
C ILE A 201 9.24 7.95 -6.71
N CYS A 202 10.36 7.22 -6.65
CA CYS A 202 11.32 7.30 -5.54
C CYS A 202 12.71 7.58 -6.12
N HIS A 203 13.35 8.68 -5.72
CA HIS A 203 14.66 9.11 -6.23
C HIS A 203 14.74 9.26 -7.75
N ARG A 204 13.62 9.59 -8.41
CA ARG A 204 13.44 9.58 -9.88
C ARG A 204 13.65 8.20 -10.54
N PHE A 205 13.66 7.11 -9.78
CA PHE A 205 13.34 5.77 -10.28
C PHE A 205 11.86 5.49 -10.02
N LYS A 206 11.38 4.35 -10.54
CA LYS A 206 10.07 3.86 -10.13
C LYS A 206 10.08 3.59 -8.61
N GLY A 207 9.15 4.20 -7.89
CA GLY A 207 8.91 3.96 -6.46
C GLY A 207 7.89 2.86 -6.23
N GLY A 208 7.34 2.80 -5.03
CA GLY A 208 6.29 1.84 -4.70
C GLY A 208 6.40 1.26 -3.30
N ILE A 209 5.87 0.05 -3.11
CA ILE A 209 5.94 -0.66 -1.84
C ILE A 209 7.30 -1.33 -1.68
N GLY A 210 7.90 -1.21 -0.50
CA GLY A 210 9.06 -1.99 -0.09
C GLY A 210 8.88 -2.49 1.32
N THR A 211 9.48 -3.63 1.66
CA THR A 211 9.43 -4.16 3.02
C THR A 211 10.75 -4.80 3.42
N SER A 212 10.98 -4.95 4.71
CA SER A 212 12.18 -5.57 5.30
C SER A 212 11.86 -5.96 6.73
N SER A 213 12.63 -6.89 7.29
CA SER A 213 12.54 -7.20 8.72
C SER A 213 13.90 -7.44 9.33
N ARG A 214 14.02 -7.34 10.65
CA ARG A 214 15.19 -7.76 11.41
C ARG A 214 14.79 -8.53 12.63
N VAL A 215 15.53 -9.60 12.91
CA VAL A 215 15.51 -10.28 14.19
C VAL A 215 16.54 -9.61 15.09
N VAL A 216 16.12 -9.16 16.27
CA VAL A 216 16.95 -8.44 17.24
C VAL A 216 16.91 -9.15 18.58
N GLN A 217 18.04 -9.15 19.28
CA GLN A 217 18.16 -9.69 20.63
C GLN A 217 18.12 -8.53 21.62
N VAL A 218 17.23 -8.58 22.60
CA VAL A 218 17.14 -7.60 23.69
C VAL A 218 17.16 -8.36 25.00
N ALA A 219 18.24 -8.22 25.76
CA ALA A 219 18.56 -9.10 26.89
C ALA A 219 18.50 -10.57 26.45
N ASP A 220 17.70 -11.40 27.13
CA ASP A 220 17.56 -12.83 26.84
C ASP A 220 16.43 -13.15 25.84
N GLU A 221 15.69 -12.13 25.37
CA GLU A 221 14.55 -12.28 24.49
C GLU A 221 14.84 -11.88 23.04
N ARG A 222 14.22 -12.62 22.12
CA ARG A 222 14.31 -12.37 20.68
C ARG A 222 13.04 -11.69 20.19
N TYR A 223 13.22 -10.57 19.50
CA TYR A 223 12.13 -9.81 18.89
C TYR A 223 12.29 -9.73 17.37
N THR A 224 11.18 -9.50 16.67
CA THR A 224 11.16 -9.20 15.25
C THR A 224 10.69 -7.76 15.04
N LEU A 225 11.48 -6.98 14.32
CA LEU A 225 11.11 -5.66 13.81
C LEU A 225 10.77 -5.79 12.32
N GLY A 226 9.52 -5.57 11.97
CA GLY A 226 9.04 -5.52 10.58
C GLY A 226 8.83 -4.08 10.10
N VAL A 227 9.16 -3.79 8.85
CA VAL A 227 8.99 -2.46 8.25
C VAL A 227 8.38 -2.59 6.86
N LEU A 228 7.38 -1.75 6.56
CA LEU A 228 6.82 -1.56 5.23
C LEU A 228 6.85 -0.06 4.90
N VAL A 229 7.20 0.27 3.66
CA VAL A 229 7.26 1.64 3.15
C VAL A 229 6.49 1.76 1.85
N GLN A 230 5.87 2.93 1.64
CA GLN A 230 5.46 3.40 0.33
C GLN A 230 6.38 4.56 -0.07
N CYS A 231 7.36 4.30 -0.94
CA CYS A 231 8.35 5.31 -1.30
C CYS A 231 7.88 6.20 -2.46
N ASN A 232 7.78 7.50 -2.19
CA ASN A 232 7.46 8.53 -3.17
C ASN A 232 8.23 9.84 -2.96
N TYR A 233 9.53 9.79 -2.69
CA TYR A 233 10.32 10.97 -2.35
C TYR A 233 11.70 10.98 -3.00
N GLY A 234 12.38 12.13 -2.91
CA GLY A 234 13.82 12.26 -3.14
C GLY A 234 14.22 12.59 -4.58
N GLY A 235 15.33 13.32 -4.70
CA GLY A 235 16.02 13.54 -5.98
C GLY A 235 16.88 12.35 -6.40
N ARG A 236 17.28 12.32 -7.68
CA ARG A 236 18.22 11.33 -8.24
C ARG A 236 19.58 11.42 -7.55
N GLU A 237 20.24 12.57 -7.63
CA GLU A 237 21.62 12.78 -7.18
C GLU A 237 21.93 12.30 -5.73
N PRO A 238 21.11 12.60 -4.70
CA PRO A 238 21.42 12.18 -3.33
C PRO A 238 21.16 10.69 -3.06
N PHE A 239 20.63 9.92 -4.01
CA PHE A 239 20.28 8.52 -3.80
C PHE A 239 21.52 7.67 -3.51
N ARG A 240 21.48 6.97 -2.37
CA ARG A 240 22.54 6.07 -1.92
C ARG A 240 22.00 4.69 -1.64
N VAL A 241 22.80 3.68 -1.96
CA VAL A 241 22.56 2.27 -1.60
C VAL A 241 23.82 1.75 -0.93
N ALA A 242 23.71 1.28 0.31
CA ALA A 242 24.86 0.85 1.12
C ALA A 242 26.03 1.86 1.11
N GLY A 243 25.72 3.16 1.15
CA GLY A 243 26.70 4.26 1.11
C GLY A 243 27.14 4.69 -0.30
N VAL A 244 27.01 3.82 -1.31
CA VAL A 244 27.38 4.10 -2.72
C VAL A 244 26.45 5.15 -3.32
N PRO A 245 26.95 6.20 -4.00
CA PRO A 245 26.15 7.28 -4.58
C PRO A 245 25.48 6.87 -5.90
N VAL A 246 24.62 5.85 -5.87
CA VAL A 246 23.94 5.27 -7.04
C VAL A 246 23.26 6.32 -7.93
N GLY A 247 22.71 7.37 -7.32
CA GLY A 247 22.11 8.49 -8.05
C GLY A 247 23.03 9.21 -9.03
N ARG A 248 24.34 9.25 -8.73
CA ARG A 248 25.36 9.86 -9.60
C ARG A 248 25.90 8.86 -10.62
N GLU A 249 25.98 7.59 -10.25
CA GLU A 249 26.51 6.52 -11.10
C GLU A 249 25.53 6.10 -12.21
N ILE A 250 24.21 6.19 -11.96
CA ILE A 250 23.16 5.87 -12.95
C ILE A 250 22.49 7.17 -13.41
N ALA A 251 23.13 7.85 -14.36
CA ALA A 251 22.72 9.18 -14.82
C ALA A 251 21.76 9.16 -16.04
N ASP A 252 21.66 8.04 -16.75
CA ASP A 252 21.00 7.89 -18.05
C ASP A 252 19.54 7.41 -17.97
N LEU A 253 19.17 6.64 -16.94
CA LEU A 253 17.81 6.12 -16.75
C LEU A 253 16.86 7.13 -16.09
N MET A 254 16.78 8.35 -16.63
CA MET A 254 15.91 9.42 -16.10
C MET A 254 14.47 9.29 -16.59
N PRO A 255 13.44 9.66 -15.79
CA PRO A 255 12.07 9.67 -16.26
C PRO A 255 11.91 10.66 -17.42
N GLU A 256 11.39 10.17 -18.54
CA GLU A 256 11.01 11.02 -19.67
C GLU A 256 9.69 11.72 -19.36
N ARG A 257 9.62 13.03 -19.63
CA ARG A 257 8.35 13.76 -19.62
C ARG A 257 7.88 13.88 -21.06
N PRO A 258 6.62 13.53 -21.38
CA PRO A 258 6.10 13.77 -22.72
C PRO A 258 6.20 15.27 -23.06
N GLY A 259 6.95 15.62 -24.12
CA GLY A 259 7.12 16.99 -24.61
C GLY A 259 8.43 17.69 -24.21
N GLY A 260 9.45 16.97 -23.73
CA GLY A 260 10.83 17.45 -23.58
C GLY A 260 11.74 16.99 -24.70
#